data_AF-A0A6J4PE28-F1
#
_entry.id   AF-A0A6J4PE28-F1
#
_cell.length_a   1.000
_cell.length_b   1.000
_cell.length_c   1.000
_cell.angle_alpha   90.00
_cell.angle_beta   90.00
_cell.angle_gamma   90.00
#
_symmetry.space_group_name_H-M   'P 1'
#
loop_
_entity.id
_entity.type
_entity.pdbx_description
1 polymer ?
#
loop_
_entity_poly.entity_id
_entity_poly.type
_entity_poly.pdbx_seq_one_letter_code
_entity_poly.pdbx_strand_id
1 'polypeptide(L)'
;YPDFYQAWHQDTLTNTATANLNIANLPQVLAEAINNQPELCSKVKLICIDTHQIIDPENPAPEIYDLMLNQNCPEWQNGYPDTMQKLKIYWSSLRRQSEIPLFFICYDSTALSATPTGFSDSFLKALSKFDRAICVVCEQGDIPLPTFSPSQPDLVAAVVAWIRRSILENRHPI
;
A
#
# COMPACT_ATOMS: atom_id res chain seq x y z
N TYR A 1 -5.33 -31.08 4.91
CA TYR A 1 -4.30 -31.18 3.86
C TYR A 1 -3.37 -29.97 4.01
N PRO A 2 -2.32 -30.06 4.85
CA PRO A 2 -1.43 -28.94 5.20
C PRO A 2 -0.21 -28.79 4.26
N ASP A 3 0.01 -29.75 3.35
CA ASP A 3 1.27 -29.89 2.59
C ASP A 3 1.50 -28.83 1.50
N PHE A 4 0.53 -27.98 1.16
CA PHE A 4 0.74 -26.89 0.19
C PHE A 4 1.33 -25.63 0.82
N TYR A 5 1.23 -25.45 2.14
CA TYR A 5 1.75 -24.25 2.82
C TYR A 5 3.24 -24.37 3.16
N GLN A 6 3.84 -25.56 3.12
CA GLN A 6 5.26 -25.72 3.47
C GLN A 6 6.21 -25.62 2.27
N ALA A 7 5.72 -25.80 1.04
CA ALA A 7 6.54 -25.73 -0.18
C ALA A 7 6.93 -24.30 -0.60
N TRP A 8 6.33 -23.27 0.01
CA TRP A 8 6.72 -21.85 -0.18
C TRP A 8 7.62 -21.32 0.95
N HIS A 9 7.80 -22.07 2.04
CA HIS A 9 8.46 -21.59 3.27
C HIS A 9 9.87 -22.17 3.49
N GLN A 10 10.45 -22.88 2.51
CA GLN A 10 11.70 -23.61 2.70
C GLN A 10 12.93 -23.07 1.97
N ASP A 11 12.85 -21.93 1.31
CA ASP A 11 14.03 -21.23 0.80
C ASP A 11 14.05 -19.80 1.31
N THR A 12 15.19 -19.38 1.87
CA THR A 12 15.54 -18.04 2.40
C THR A 12 15.26 -17.70 3.88
N LEU A 13 15.30 -18.68 4.78
CA LEU A 13 15.73 -18.43 6.18
C LEU A 13 17.26 -18.51 6.29
N THR A 14 17.96 -17.62 5.58
CA THR A 14 19.40 -17.38 5.76
C THR A 14 19.69 -15.88 5.62
N ASN A 15 19.99 -15.24 6.76
CA ASN A 15 20.79 -14.03 6.95
C ASN A 15 21.24 -13.29 5.66
N THR A 16 20.36 -12.49 5.05
CA THR A 16 20.74 -11.49 4.04
C THR A 16 19.67 -10.39 3.92
N ALA A 17 19.33 -9.70 5.01
CA ALA A 17 18.36 -8.59 4.99
C ALA A 17 18.88 -7.30 4.30
N THR A 18 19.83 -7.42 3.37
CA THR A 18 20.39 -6.32 2.56
C THR A 18 20.59 -6.68 1.08
N ALA A 19 20.10 -7.83 0.61
CA ALA A 19 20.18 -8.20 -0.80
C ALA A 19 18.90 -7.76 -1.55
N ASN A 20 18.98 -6.63 -2.25
CA ASN A 20 18.07 -6.15 -3.30
C ASN A 20 16.58 -6.48 -3.10
N LEU A 21 15.89 -5.67 -2.28
CA LEU A 21 14.44 -5.69 -2.18
C LEU A 21 13.85 -5.46 -3.59
N ASN A 22 13.23 -6.50 -4.16
CA ASN A 22 12.48 -6.34 -5.40
C ASN A 22 11.18 -5.61 -5.06
N ILE A 23 11.05 -4.36 -5.52
CA ILE A 23 9.89 -3.51 -5.21
C ILE A 23 8.58 -4.14 -5.71
N ALA A 24 8.62 -4.97 -6.77
CA ALA A 24 7.46 -5.75 -7.21
C ALA A 24 6.92 -6.71 -6.13
N ASN A 25 7.77 -7.19 -5.22
CA ASN A 25 7.39 -8.08 -4.12
C ASN A 25 7.06 -7.32 -2.83
N LEU A 26 7.05 -5.98 -2.84
CA LEU A 26 6.80 -5.15 -1.67
C LEU A 26 5.50 -5.53 -0.93
N PRO A 27 4.35 -5.83 -1.59
CA PRO A 27 3.14 -6.24 -0.88
C PRO A 27 3.33 -7.51 -0.05
N GLN A 28 4.07 -8.49 -0.57
CA GLN A 28 4.33 -9.76 0.11
C GLN A 28 5.25 -9.55 1.32
N VAL A 29 6.36 -8.85 1.12
CA VAL A 29 7.33 -8.58 2.19
C VAL A 29 6.71 -7.75 3.32
N LEU A 30 5.86 -6.77 2.98
CA LEU A 30 5.10 -6.01 3.99
C LEU A 30 4.09 -6.88 4.74
N ALA A 31 3.35 -7.74 4.02
CA ALA A 31 2.39 -8.65 4.65
C ALA A 31 3.09 -9.60 5.65
N GLU A 32 4.23 -10.17 5.27
CA GLU A 32 5.06 -11.00 6.16
C GLU A 32 5.56 -10.22 7.38
N ALA A 33 6.09 -9.01 7.16
CA ALA A 33 6.56 -8.15 8.24
C ALA A 33 5.45 -7.78 9.22
N ILE A 34 4.22 -7.54 8.74
CA ILE A 34 3.04 -7.29 9.57
C ILE A 34 2.60 -8.56 10.32
N ASN A 35 2.57 -9.71 9.64
CA ASN A 35 2.12 -10.97 10.24
C ASN A 35 3.07 -11.47 11.33
N ASN A 36 4.36 -11.14 11.24
CA ASN A 36 5.36 -11.42 12.27
C ASN A 36 5.24 -10.51 13.51
N GLN A 37 4.34 -9.52 13.50
CA GLN A 37 4.13 -8.57 14.60
C GLN A 37 2.77 -8.82 15.27
N PRO A 38 2.72 -9.36 16.50
CA PRO A 38 1.46 -9.73 17.16
C PRO A 38 0.49 -8.55 17.38
N GLU A 39 1.00 -7.32 17.48
CA GLU A 39 0.13 -6.14 17.60
C GLU A 39 -0.50 -5.68 16.28
N LEU A 40 -0.04 -6.18 15.13
CA LEU A 40 -0.55 -5.81 13.80
C LEU A 40 -1.18 -6.98 13.05
N CYS A 41 -0.67 -8.20 13.27
CA CYS A 41 -1.15 -9.42 12.66
C CYS A 41 -2.67 -9.58 12.85
N SER A 42 -3.38 -9.76 11.73
CA SER A 42 -4.85 -9.81 11.65
C SER A 42 -5.61 -8.60 12.22
N LYS A 43 -4.92 -7.50 12.55
CA LYS A 43 -5.50 -6.27 13.10
C LYS A 43 -5.48 -5.11 12.12
N VAL A 44 -4.81 -5.26 10.98
CA VAL A 44 -4.79 -4.27 9.89
C VAL A 44 -4.92 -4.99 8.56
N LYS A 45 -5.44 -4.28 7.55
CA LYS A 45 -5.40 -4.73 6.16
C LYS A 45 -4.63 -3.71 5.31
N LEU A 46 -3.65 -4.20 4.58
CA LEU A 46 -2.91 -3.41 3.59
C LEU A 46 -3.60 -3.53 2.24
N ILE A 47 -3.67 -2.42 1.52
CA ILE A 47 -4.11 -2.32 0.13
C ILE A 47 -2.95 -1.70 -0.63
N CYS A 48 -2.24 -2.53 -1.38
CA CYS A 48 -1.03 -2.14 -2.08
C CYS A 48 -1.34 -1.95 -3.56
N ILE A 49 -1.09 -0.75 -4.10
CA ILE A 49 -1.34 -0.40 -5.49
C ILE A 49 0.00 -0.19 -6.18
N ASP A 50 0.26 -1.01 -7.19
CA ASP A 50 1.38 -0.82 -8.10
C ASP A 50 0.98 0.13 -9.23
N THR A 51 1.51 1.35 -9.22
CA THR A 51 1.16 2.35 -10.23
C THR A 51 1.77 2.08 -11.59
N HIS A 52 2.77 1.20 -11.70
CA HIS A 52 3.28 0.75 -12.99
C HIS A 52 2.23 -0.01 -13.81
N GLN A 53 1.27 -0.65 -13.14
CA GLN A 53 0.19 -1.40 -13.81
C GLN A 53 -0.91 -0.49 -14.38
N ILE A 54 -0.88 0.81 -14.07
CA ILE A 54 -1.88 1.78 -14.50
C ILE A 54 -1.51 2.28 -15.89
N ILE A 55 -2.42 2.11 -16.84
CA ILE A 55 -2.24 2.50 -18.23
C ILE A 55 -2.48 4.01 -18.40
N ASP A 56 -3.53 4.56 -17.77
CA ASP A 56 -3.86 5.98 -17.85
C ASP A 56 -3.51 6.73 -16.54
N PRO A 57 -2.30 7.30 -16.42
CA PRO A 57 -1.88 8.01 -15.21
C PRO A 57 -2.65 9.33 -14.98
N GLU A 58 -3.35 9.86 -15.98
CA GLU A 58 -4.18 11.07 -15.84
C GLU A 58 -5.56 10.74 -15.28
N ASN A 59 -6.05 9.52 -15.52
CA ASN A 59 -7.26 9.00 -14.90
C ASN A 59 -7.07 7.62 -14.25
N PRO A 60 -6.31 7.54 -13.14
CA PRO A 60 -5.94 6.26 -12.53
C PRO A 60 -7.07 5.64 -11.68
N ALA A 61 -8.17 6.37 -11.43
CA ALA A 61 -9.20 5.95 -10.48
C ALA A 61 -9.92 4.62 -10.82
N PRO A 62 -10.35 4.39 -12.09
CA PRO A 62 -10.83 3.09 -12.56
C PRO A 62 -9.90 1.92 -12.21
N GLU A 63 -8.64 2.01 -12.64
CA GLU A 63 -7.68 0.92 -12.53
C GLU A 63 -7.30 0.67 -11.07
N ILE A 64 -7.17 1.73 -10.26
CA ILE A 64 -6.97 1.59 -8.82
C ILE A 64 -8.13 0.84 -8.18
N TYR A 65 -9.37 1.16 -8.55
CA TYR A 65 -10.54 0.49 -7.99
C TYR A 65 -10.53 -1.00 -8.35
N ASP A 66 -10.25 -1.38 -9.60
CA ASP A 66 -10.08 -2.78 -9.99
C ASP A 66 -8.97 -3.49 -9.20
N LEU A 67 -7.81 -2.83 -9.01
CA LEU A 67 -6.72 -3.35 -8.17
C LEU A 67 -7.14 -3.52 -6.70
N MET A 68 -8.01 -2.67 -6.17
CA MET A 68 -8.58 -2.82 -4.82
C MET A 68 -9.54 -4.01 -4.74
N LEU A 69 -10.38 -4.22 -5.75
CA LEU A 69 -11.28 -5.38 -5.81
C LEU A 69 -10.50 -6.70 -5.84
N ASN A 70 -9.41 -6.75 -6.62
CA ASN A 70 -8.50 -7.91 -6.66
C ASN A 70 -7.87 -8.22 -5.29
N GLN A 71 -7.81 -7.24 -4.38
CA GLN A 71 -7.36 -7.40 -3.00
C GLN A 71 -8.52 -7.66 -2.01
N ASN A 72 -9.65 -8.17 -2.51
CA ASN A 72 -10.85 -8.48 -1.75
C ASN A 72 -11.46 -7.25 -1.04
N CYS A 73 -11.37 -6.06 -1.66
CA CYS A 73 -12.19 -4.93 -1.22
C CYS A 73 -13.60 -5.10 -1.77
N PRO A 74 -14.65 -4.79 -0.98
CA PRO A 74 -16.03 -4.90 -1.45
C PRO A 74 -16.31 -3.88 -2.56
N GLU A 75 -17.19 -4.25 -3.48
CA GLU A 75 -17.65 -3.35 -4.53
C GLU A 75 -18.37 -2.13 -3.95
N TRP A 76 -18.24 -0.99 -4.63
CA TRP A 76 -18.91 0.22 -4.21
C TRP A 76 -20.39 0.20 -4.62
N GLN A 77 -21.27 0.29 -3.63
CA GLN A 77 -22.72 0.26 -3.85
C GLN A 77 -23.24 1.43 -4.70
N ASN A 78 -22.46 2.52 -4.83
CA ASN A 78 -22.85 3.72 -5.57
C ASN A 78 -22.32 3.72 -7.02
N GLY A 79 -21.81 2.59 -7.51
CA GLY A 79 -21.36 2.41 -8.89
C GLY A 79 -19.84 2.41 -9.04
N TYR A 80 -19.35 2.72 -10.25
CA TYR A 80 -17.93 2.63 -10.59
C TYR A 80 -17.21 3.99 -10.42
N PRO A 81 -16.06 4.06 -9.70
CA PRO A 81 -15.34 5.31 -9.48
C PRO A 81 -14.44 5.66 -10.68
N ASP A 82 -15.02 6.35 -11.65
CA ASP A 82 -14.35 6.90 -12.85
C ASP A 82 -13.47 8.14 -12.59
N THR A 83 -13.38 8.62 -11.35
CA THR A 83 -12.64 9.84 -10.97
C THR A 83 -12.02 9.70 -9.60
N MET A 84 -10.91 10.41 -9.37
CA MET A 84 -10.23 10.42 -8.05
C MET A 84 -11.14 10.90 -6.92
N GLN A 85 -12.12 11.77 -7.20
CA GLN A 85 -13.10 12.21 -6.21
C GLN A 85 -14.04 11.06 -5.79
N LYS A 86 -14.57 10.29 -6.76
CA LYS A 86 -15.39 9.12 -6.45
C LYS A 86 -14.56 8.04 -5.73
N LEU A 87 -13.32 7.83 -6.15
CA LEU A 87 -12.40 6.91 -5.47
C LEU A 87 -12.14 7.34 -4.02
N LYS A 88 -11.97 8.64 -3.75
CA LYS A 88 -11.86 9.17 -2.38
C LYS A 88 -13.10 8.87 -1.53
N ILE A 89 -14.30 9.02 -2.10
CA ILE A 89 -15.56 8.70 -1.41
C ILE A 89 -15.63 7.19 -1.12
N TYR A 90 -15.27 6.37 -2.09
CA TYR A 90 -15.17 4.91 -1.91
C TYR A 90 -14.19 4.54 -0.80
N TRP A 91 -12.96 5.09 -0.80
CA TRP A 91 -11.97 4.90 0.26
C TRP A 91 -12.52 5.27 1.65
N SER A 92 -13.20 6.42 1.74
CA SER A 92 -13.82 6.89 2.98
C SER A 92 -14.95 5.96 3.46
N SER A 93 -15.71 5.38 2.53
CA SER A 93 -16.75 4.40 2.80
C SER A 93 -16.15 3.08 3.29
N LEU A 94 -15.12 2.56 2.61
CA LEU A 94 -14.41 1.34 3.00
C LEU A 94 -13.88 1.44 4.42
N ARG A 95 -13.20 2.53 4.76
CA ARG A 95 -12.65 2.74 6.10
C ARG A 95 -13.73 2.82 7.18
N ARG A 96 -14.91 3.36 6.86
CA ARG A 96 -16.04 3.45 7.80
C ARG A 96 -16.71 2.10 8.04
N GLN A 97 -16.78 1.27 7.01
CA GLN A 97 -17.44 -0.03 7.05
C GLN A 97 -16.52 -1.16 7.55
N SER A 98 -15.19 -0.96 7.48
CA SER A 98 -14.24 -1.96 7.94
C SER A 98 -14.08 -1.94 9.46
N GLU A 99 -14.14 -3.12 10.07
CA GLU A 99 -13.87 -3.30 11.51
C GLU A 99 -12.37 -3.17 11.83
N ILE A 100 -11.51 -3.37 10.83
CA ILE A 100 -10.06 -3.27 10.96
C ILE A 100 -9.54 -2.04 10.21
N PRO A 101 -8.53 -1.34 10.75
CA PRO A 101 -7.85 -0.27 10.03
C PRO A 101 -7.31 -0.71 8.66
N LEU A 102 -7.65 0.06 7.64
CA LEU A 102 -7.15 -0.09 6.27
C LEU A 102 -6.00 0.89 6.02
N PHE A 103 -4.95 0.43 5.35
CA PHE A 103 -3.82 1.24 4.92
C PHE A 103 -3.64 1.14 3.41
N PHE A 104 -3.57 2.28 2.74
CA PHE A 104 -3.35 2.39 1.31
C PHE A 104 -1.86 2.66 1.05
N ILE A 105 -1.22 1.80 0.27
CA ILE A 105 0.21 1.89 -0.04
C ILE A 105 0.37 1.95 -1.55
N CYS A 106 0.71 3.11 -2.08
CA CYS A 106 1.07 3.24 -3.49
C CYS A 106 2.58 3.00 -3.65
N TYR A 107 2.97 2.21 -4.63
CA TYR A 107 4.37 2.01 -4.97
C TYR A 107 4.51 1.85 -6.48
N ASP A 108 5.70 2.11 -6.99
CA ASP A 108 6.06 1.84 -8.38
C ASP A 108 7.02 0.65 -8.40
N SER A 109 6.59 -0.50 -8.95
CA SER A 109 7.44 -1.69 -9.07
C SER A 109 8.72 -1.45 -9.87
N THR A 110 8.73 -0.43 -10.74
CA THR A 110 9.89 -0.01 -11.54
C THR A 110 10.74 1.06 -10.89
N ALA A 111 10.48 1.45 -9.63
CA ALA A 111 11.14 2.59 -8.98
C ALA A 111 12.67 2.46 -8.88
N LEU A 112 13.21 1.24 -8.82
CA LEU A 112 14.66 0.97 -8.80
C LEU A 112 15.22 0.61 -10.19
N SER A 113 14.41 0.71 -11.25
CA SER A 113 14.84 0.44 -12.63
C SER A 113 15.52 1.66 -13.25
N ALA A 114 16.15 1.48 -14.41
CA ALA A 114 16.76 2.57 -15.16
C ALA A 114 15.75 3.61 -15.69
N THR A 115 14.48 3.22 -15.81
CA THR A 115 13.38 4.07 -16.30
C THR A 115 12.17 3.91 -15.38
N PRO A 116 12.21 4.50 -14.18
CA PRO A 116 11.10 4.43 -13.25
C PRO A 116 9.87 5.11 -13.86
N THR A 117 8.71 4.50 -13.67
CA THR A 117 7.42 5.08 -14.10
C THR A 117 7.12 6.34 -13.30
N GLY A 118 7.43 6.30 -12.00
CA GLY A 118 7.20 7.39 -11.07
C GLY A 118 5.72 7.65 -10.82
N PHE A 119 5.44 8.83 -10.28
CA PHE A 119 4.09 9.29 -9.96
C PHE A 119 3.88 10.67 -10.55
N SER A 120 2.71 10.92 -11.13
CA SER A 120 2.35 12.27 -11.56
C SER A 120 2.01 13.16 -10.36
N ASP A 121 2.36 14.45 -10.43
CA ASP A 121 2.04 15.43 -9.39
C ASP A 121 0.52 15.55 -9.16
N SER A 122 -0.26 15.47 -10.24
CA SER A 122 -1.73 15.51 -10.20
C SER A 122 -2.28 14.35 -9.37
N PHE A 123 -1.74 13.15 -9.56
CA PHE A 123 -2.09 11.96 -8.80
C PHE A 123 -1.73 12.08 -7.32
N LEU A 124 -0.49 12.45 -7.02
CA LEU A 124 -0.02 12.62 -5.63
C LEU A 124 -0.81 13.69 -4.88
N LYS A 125 -1.13 14.81 -5.56
CA LYS A 125 -1.97 15.88 -5.03
C LYS A 125 -3.43 15.47 -4.84
N ALA A 126 -3.95 14.60 -5.69
CA ALA A 126 -5.28 14.02 -5.51
C ALA A 126 -5.30 13.07 -4.31
N LEU A 127 -4.31 12.18 -4.21
CA LEU A 127 -4.14 11.23 -3.09
C LEU A 127 -3.96 11.93 -1.75
N SER A 128 -3.22 13.04 -1.69
CA SER A 128 -3.03 13.78 -0.43
C SER A 128 -4.32 14.35 0.16
N LYS A 129 -5.38 14.45 -0.64
CA LYS A 129 -6.71 14.84 -0.18
C LYS A 129 -7.52 13.70 0.39
N PHE A 130 -7.06 12.45 0.28
CA PHE A 130 -7.75 11.31 0.85
C PHE A 130 -7.62 11.36 2.37
N ASP A 131 -8.52 10.66 3.07
CA ASP A 131 -8.39 10.53 4.51
C ASP A 131 -7.10 9.77 4.85
N ARG A 132 -6.61 9.95 6.08
CA ARG A 132 -5.32 9.44 6.59
C ARG A 132 -5.12 7.94 6.32
N ALA A 133 -3.93 7.43 6.62
CA ALA A 133 -3.53 6.03 6.35
C ALA A 133 -3.25 5.72 4.87
N ILE A 134 -2.72 6.72 4.14
CA ILE A 134 -2.12 6.53 2.82
C ILE A 134 -0.63 6.84 2.91
N CYS A 135 0.20 5.99 2.31
CA CYS A 135 1.60 6.29 2.05
C CYS A 135 2.00 5.98 0.61
N VAL A 136 3.10 6.57 0.19
CA VAL A 136 3.69 6.40 -1.14
C VAL A 136 5.14 5.93 -1.01
N VAL A 137 5.54 4.99 -1.86
CA VAL A 137 6.93 4.53 -1.98
C VAL A 137 7.49 5.10 -3.29
N CYS A 138 8.21 6.21 -3.15
CA CYS A 138 8.86 6.93 -4.23
C CYS A 138 10.04 7.72 -3.69
N GLU A 139 10.95 8.15 -4.57
CA GLU A 139 12.01 9.06 -4.16
C GLU A 139 11.42 10.37 -3.62
N GLN A 140 12.03 10.91 -2.57
CA GLN A 140 11.48 12.03 -1.82
C GLN A 140 11.32 13.27 -2.69
N GLY A 141 10.08 13.76 -2.79
CA GLY A 141 9.72 15.07 -3.34
C GLY A 141 8.94 15.90 -2.31
N ASP A 142 8.52 17.10 -2.69
CA ASP A 142 7.62 17.93 -1.88
C ASP A 142 6.18 17.39 -1.96
N ILE A 143 5.96 16.23 -1.33
CA ILE A 143 4.70 15.50 -1.35
C ILE A 143 4.07 15.61 0.03
N PRO A 144 2.82 16.11 0.16
CA PRO A 144 2.10 16.18 1.43
C PRO A 144 1.54 14.82 1.86
N LEU A 145 2.30 13.74 1.67
CA LEU A 145 1.99 12.36 2.06
C LEU A 145 3.21 11.72 2.73
N PRO A 146 3.00 10.78 3.67
CA PRO A 146 4.07 9.90 4.14
C PRO A 146 4.74 9.22 2.95
N THR A 147 6.02 9.51 2.75
CA THR A 147 6.81 9.07 1.61
C THR A 147 8.03 8.29 2.10
N PHE A 148 8.27 7.13 1.49
CA PHE A 148 9.41 6.27 1.80
C PHE A 148 10.22 6.03 0.52
N SER A 149 11.54 6.22 0.59
CA SER A 149 12.38 6.01 -0.59
C SER A 149 12.48 4.51 -0.89
N PRO A 150 12.27 4.09 -2.15
CA PRO A 150 12.42 2.69 -2.56
C PRO A 150 13.86 2.19 -2.35
N SER A 151 14.83 3.10 -2.38
CA SER A 151 16.26 2.83 -2.23
C SER A 151 16.71 2.72 -0.77
N GLN A 152 15.85 3.07 0.20
CA GLN A 152 16.24 3.07 1.60
C GLN A 152 16.35 1.64 2.15
N PRO A 153 17.43 1.29 2.86
CA PRO A 153 17.70 -0.09 3.28
C PRO A 153 16.67 -0.65 4.26
N ASP A 154 15.99 0.22 5.02
CA ASP A 154 15.00 -0.12 6.04
C ASP A 154 13.55 0.18 5.60
N LEU A 155 13.28 0.23 4.29
CA LEU A 155 11.95 0.54 3.70
C LEU A 155 10.79 -0.15 4.43
N VAL A 156 10.85 -1.48 4.52
CA VAL A 156 9.80 -2.31 5.12
C VAL A 156 9.62 -1.95 6.60
N ALA A 157 10.71 -1.80 7.34
CA ALA A 157 10.67 -1.46 8.75
C ALA A 157 10.09 -0.05 8.97
N ALA A 158 10.44 0.91 8.12
CA ALA A 158 9.93 2.27 8.18
C ALA A 158 8.41 2.34 7.90
N VAL A 159 7.94 1.63 6.87
CA VAL A 159 6.50 1.53 6.54
C VAL A 159 5.72 0.88 7.69
N VAL A 160 6.23 -0.23 8.24
CA VAL A 160 5.61 -0.90 9.40
C VAL A 160 5.57 0.00 10.63
N ALA A 161 6.65 0.75 10.90
CA ALA A 161 6.69 1.71 11.99
C ALA A 161 5.66 2.85 11.81
N TRP A 162 5.47 3.33 10.58
CA TRP A 162 4.44 4.31 10.27
C TRP A 162 3.02 3.76 10.44
N ILE A 163 2.76 2.51 10.02
CA ILE A 163 1.48 1.84 10.25
C ILE A 163 1.18 1.78 11.75
N ARG A 164 2.14 1.32 12.56
CA ARG A 164 2.00 1.28 14.04
C ARG A 164 1.64 2.64 14.61
N ARG A 165 2.39 3.69 14.23
CA ARG A 165 2.16 5.05 14.71
C ARG A 165 0.78 5.55 14.32
N SER A 166 0.38 5.32 13.07
CA SER A 166 -0.94 5.70 12.56
C SER A 166 -2.09 5.03 13.32
N ILE A 167 -1.94 3.76 13.74
CA ILE A 167 -2.95 3.09 14.58
C ILE A 167 -3.05 3.75 15.96
N LEU A 168 -1.90 4.08 16.58
CA LEU A 168 -1.86 4.71 17.90
C LEU A 168 -2.48 6.12 17.86
N GLU A 169 -2.19 6.89 16.83
CA GLU A 169 -2.75 8.24 16.64
C GLU A 169 -4.26 8.20 16.36
N ASN A 170 -4.77 7.20 15.63
CA ASN A 170 -6.19 7.04 15.35
C ASN A 170 -7.00 6.43 16.53
N ARG A 171 -6.35 5.94 17.59
CA ARG A 171 -7.02 5.39 18.79
C ARG A 171 -7.44 6.43 19.83
N HIS A 172 -7.16 7.71 19.62
CA HIS A 172 -7.67 8.79 20.45
C HIS A 172 -8.85 9.49 19.74
N PRO A 173 -10.11 9.09 20.00
CA PRO A 173 -11.23 9.99 19.76
C PRO A 173 -11.18 11.09 20.82
N ILE A 174 -11.17 12.34 20.37
CA ILE A 174 -11.52 13.51 21.19
C ILE A 174 -13.02 13.50 21.45
#